data_AF-A0A661LAG6-F1
#
_entry.id   AF-A0A661LAG6-F1
#
_cell.length_a   1.000
_cell.length_b   1.000
_cell.length_c   1.000
_cell.angle_alpha   90.00
_cell.angle_beta   90.00
_cell.angle_gamma   90.00
#
_symmetry.space_group_name_H-M   'P 1'
#
loop_
_entity.id
_entity.type
_entity.pdbx_description
1 polymer ?
#
loop_
_entity_poly.entity_id
_entity_poly.type
_entity_poly.pdbx_seq_one_letter_code
_entity_poly.pdbx_strand_id
1 'polypeptide(L)'
;ILMGTQDLDTCKMLSNILTKLMPSLKDTLLVASSDLSHYHGYSDAKRLDSHFIKLVGEMNPEGLYEALRTGECEACGGGPVVSIMLTCRTLGARKVVVLKSANSGDVTGEKDRVVGYMAGAIFTSSGRDPHPK
;
A
#
# COMPACT_ATOMS: atom_id res chain seq x y z
N ILE A 1 -15.38 3.55 0.62
CA ILE A 1 -15.17 4.01 2.02
C ILE A 1 -14.28 5.24 1.96
N LEU A 2 -14.67 6.35 2.62
CA LEU A 2 -13.83 7.53 2.76
C LEU A 2 -13.17 7.49 4.14
N MET A 3 -11.85 7.63 4.19
CA MET A 3 -11.08 7.54 5.43
C MET A 3 -10.43 8.89 5.73
N GLY A 4 -10.93 9.58 6.76
CA GLY A 4 -10.35 10.84 7.24
C GLY A 4 -9.20 10.59 8.20
N THR A 5 -9.51 10.02 9.36
CA THR A 5 -8.52 9.64 10.37
C THR A 5 -7.79 8.36 9.95
N GLN A 6 -6.46 8.37 10.01
CA GLN A 6 -5.59 7.27 9.52
C GLN A 6 -4.67 6.70 10.60
N ASP A 7 -4.99 6.86 11.89
CA ASP A 7 -4.25 6.20 12.97
C ASP A 7 -4.42 4.67 12.97
N LEU A 8 -3.53 3.98 13.68
CA LEU A 8 -3.48 2.51 13.69
C LEU A 8 -4.76 1.88 14.25
N ASP A 9 -5.39 2.51 15.24
CA ASP A 9 -6.61 1.99 15.86
C ASP A 9 -7.78 2.06 14.88
N THR A 10 -7.89 3.15 14.12
CA THR A 10 -8.85 3.32 13.03
C THR A 10 -8.60 2.27 11.93
N CYS A 11 -7.34 2.04 11.56
CA CYS A 11 -6.98 1.02 10.57
C CYS A 11 -7.39 -0.40 11.03
N LYS A 12 -7.11 -0.75 12.28
CA LYS A 12 -7.48 -2.02 12.89
C LYS A 12 -9.00 -2.17 13.00
N MET A 13 -9.70 -1.13 13.41
CA MET A 13 -11.16 -1.11 13.49
C MET A 13 -11.78 -1.39 12.12
N LEU A 14 -11.35 -0.67 11.08
CA LEU A 14 -11.84 -0.88 9.72
C LEU A 14 -11.55 -2.30 9.25
N SER A 15 -10.32 -2.79 9.44
CA SER A 15 -9.94 -4.17 9.09
C SER A 15 -10.82 -5.22 9.77
N ASN A 16 -11.13 -5.03 11.06
CA ASN A 16 -11.99 -5.94 11.81
C ASN A 16 -13.43 -5.95 11.28
N ILE A 17 -13.98 -4.79 10.92
CA ILE A 17 -15.31 -4.68 10.34
C ILE A 17 -15.34 -5.34 8.96
N LEU A 18 -14.36 -5.03 8.11
CA LEU A 18 -14.23 -5.59 6.77
C LEU A 18 -14.14 -7.13 6.80
N THR A 19 -13.30 -7.68 7.68
CA THR A 19 -13.16 -9.14 7.86
C THR A 19 -14.47 -9.81 8.26
N LYS A 20 -15.29 -9.16 9.11
CA LYS A 20 -16.61 -9.69 9.52
C LYS A 20 -17.64 -9.65 8.40
N LEU A 21 -17.61 -8.59 7.58
CA LEU A 21 -18.54 -8.42 6.45
C LEU A 21 -18.15 -9.26 5.23
N MET A 22 -16.87 -9.57 5.09
CA MET A 22 -16.30 -10.30 3.95
C MET A 22 -15.50 -11.50 4.47
N PRO A 23 -16.15 -12.63 4.78
CA PRO A 23 -15.46 -13.81 5.34
C PRO A 23 -14.46 -14.46 4.35
N SER A 24 -14.44 -14.03 3.08
CA SER A 24 -13.42 -14.39 2.11
C SER A 24 -13.23 -13.30 1.06
N LEU A 25 -12.13 -13.37 0.30
CA LEU A 25 -11.79 -12.46 -0.80
C LEU A 25 -12.28 -12.95 -2.18
N LYS A 26 -13.19 -13.94 -2.24
CA LYS A 26 -13.58 -14.56 -3.53
C LYS A 26 -14.42 -13.65 -4.42
N ASP A 27 -15.35 -12.91 -3.82
CA ASP A 27 -16.36 -12.11 -4.53
C ASP A 27 -16.17 -10.60 -4.33
N THR A 28 -15.11 -10.20 -3.62
CA THR A 28 -14.83 -8.79 -3.31
C THR A 28 -13.38 -8.44 -3.58
N LEU A 29 -13.17 -7.36 -4.35
CA LEU A 29 -11.88 -6.73 -4.53
C LEU A 29 -11.73 -5.54 -3.59
N LEU A 30 -10.64 -5.51 -2.83
CA LEU A 30 -10.26 -4.36 -2.01
C LEU A 30 -9.23 -3.52 -2.75
N VAL A 31 -9.51 -2.23 -2.88
CA VAL A 31 -8.63 -1.26 -3.55
C VAL A 31 -8.28 -0.14 -2.58
N ALA A 32 -7.00 0.03 -2.31
CA ALA A 32 -6.47 1.23 -1.67
C ALA A 32 -6.01 2.20 -2.76
N SER A 33 -6.44 3.46 -2.67
CA SER A 33 -6.00 4.52 -3.58
C SER A 33 -5.02 5.42 -2.86
N SER A 34 -3.83 5.63 -3.42
CA SER A 34 -2.81 6.49 -2.86
C SER A 34 -1.76 6.87 -3.90
N ASP A 35 -1.34 8.13 -3.86
CA ASP A 35 0.00 8.54 -4.28
C ASP A 35 0.97 8.35 -3.11
N LEU A 36 2.29 8.31 -3.39
CA LEU A 36 3.34 8.12 -2.39
C LEU A 36 3.95 9.46 -1.94
N SER A 37 5.26 9.65 -2.09
CA SER A 37 5.93 10.91 -1.76
C SER A 37 5.42 12.07 -2.64
N HIS A 38 5.36 13.28 -2.06
CA HIS A 38 4.84 14.48 -2.75
C HIS A 38 5.85 15.62 -2.78
N TYR A 39 6.19 16.07 -4.00
CA TYR A 39 6.97 17.28 -4.28
C TYR A 39 8.41 17.28 -3.74
N HIS A 40 8.96 16.09 -3.47
CA HIS A 40 10.37 15.91 -3.17
C HIS A 40 11.21 15.91 -4.45
N GLY A 41 12.52 16.18 -4.30
CA GLY A 41 13.48 15.89 -5.35
C GLY A 41 13.52 14.40 -5.69
N TYR A 42 13.82 14.06 -6.93
CA TYR A 42 13.72 12.70 -7.47
C TYR A 42 14.43 11.62 -6.62
N SER A 43 15.60 11.92 -6.07
CA SER A 43 16.35 10.99 -5.22
C SER A 43 15.67 10.73 -3.87
N ASP A 44 15.13 11.77 -3.24
CA ASP A 44 14.43 11.66 -1.95
C ASP A 44 13.08 10.96 -2.12
N ALA A 45 12.34 11.30 -3.19
CA ALA A 45 11.13 10.60 -3.56
C ALA A 45 11.39 9.09 -3.71
N LYS A 46 12.42 8.71 -4.48
CA LYS A 46 12.81 7.31 -4.63
C LYS A 46 13.16 6.62 -3.31
N ARG A 47 13.85 7.32 -2.40
CA ARG A 47 14.22 6.76 -1.08
C ARG A 47 12.97 6.49 -0.24
N LEU A 48 12.07 7.47 -0.11
CA LEU A 48 10.81 7.35 0.65
C LEU A 48 9.92 6.26 0.04
N ASP A 49 9.71 6.29 -1.27
CA ASP A 49 8.85 5.35 -1.99
C ASP A 49 9.40 3.92 -1.89
N SER A 50 10.73 3.73 -1.98
CA SER A 50 11.34 2.41 -1.86
C SER A 50 11.12 1.79 -0.48
N HIS A 51 11.08 2.61 0.57
CA HIS A 51 10.80 2.13 1.92
C HIS A 51 9.33 1.69 2.06
N PHE A 52 8.40 2.49 1.53
CA PHE A 52 6.98 2.11 1.46
C PHE A 52 6.79 0.79 0.70
N ILE A 53 7.38 0.69 -0.50
CA ILE A 53 7.31 -0.50 -1.37
C ILE A 53 7.85 -1.74 -0.65
N LYS A 54 8.97 -1.61 0.05
CA LYS A 54 9.57 -2.71 0.82
C LYS A 54 8.60 -3.22 1.89
N LEU A 55 8.05 -2.34 2.72
CA LEU A 55 7.15 -2.72 3.82
C LEU A 55 5.84 -3.34 3.31
N VAL A 56 5.32 -2.84 2.18
CA VAL A 56 4.18 -3.46 1.49
C VAL A 56 4.56 -4.84 0.97
N GLY A 57 5.69 -4.98 0.28
CA GLY A 57 6.19 -6.24 -0.27
C GLY A 57 6.44 -7.32 0.78
N GLU A 58 6.90 -6.92 1.97
CA GLU A 58 7.11 -7.79 3.13
C GLU A 58 5.82 -8.14 3.90
N MET A 59 4.66 -7.62 3.45
CA MET A 59 3.37 -7.78 4.13
C MET A 59 3.43 -7.32 5.61
N ASN A 60 4.08 -6.18 5.86
CA ASN A 60 4.34 -5.63 7.19
C ASN A 60 3.49 -4.35 7.47
N PRO A 61 2.18 -4.48 7.76
CA PRO A 61 1.31 -3.32 7.99
C PRO A 61 1.66 -2.53 9.26
N GLU A 62 2.14 -3.17 10.33
CA GLU A 62 2.58 -2.47 11.53
C GLU A 62 3.82 -1.62 11.27
N GLY A 63 4.82 -2.18 10.59
CA GLY A 63 6.01 -1.45 10.19
C GLY A 63 5.69 -0.33 9.20
N LEU A 64 4.78 -0.58 8.25
CA LEU A 64 4.31 0.45 7.32
C LEU A 64 3.64 1.61 8.05
N TYR A 65 2.74 1.33 9.00
CA TYR A 65 2.12 2.37 9.81
C TYR A 65 3.17 3.19 10.56
N GLU A 66 4.13 2.53 11.19
CA GLU A 66 5.17 3.22 11.96
C GLU A 66 6.03 4.11 11.06
N ALA A 67 6.45 3.63 9.89
CA ALA A 67 7.21 4.41 8.92
C ALA A 67 6.43 5.62 8.38
N LEU A 68 5.12 5.48 8.18
CA LEU A 68 4.25 6.62 7.81
C LEU A 68 4.13 7.63 8.95
N ARG A 69 4.01 7.15 10.20
CA ARG A 69 3.89 7.99 11.39
C ARG A 69 5.16 8.78 11.69
N THR A 70 6.33 8.20 11.43
CA THR A 70 7.64 8.83 11.67
C THR A 70 8.16 9.62 10.46
N GLY A 71 7.50 9.54 9.31
CA GLY A 71 7.93 10.21 8.07
C GLY A 71 9.08 9.52 7.35
N GLU A 72 9.36 8.26 7.67
CA GLU A 72 10.34 7.43 6.96
C GLU A 72 9.82 6.97 5.58
N CYS A 73 8.51 7.09 5.34
CA CYS A 73 7.87 7.04 4.03
C CYS A 73 6.60 7.90 4.03
N GLU A 74 6.02 8.14 2.86
CA GLU A 74 4.85 8.99 2.68
C GLU A 74 3.83 8.32 1.76
N ALA A 75 2.55 8.51 2.06
CA ALA A 75 1.43 8.09 1.22
C ALA A 75 0.15 8.83 1.65
N CYS A 76 -0.56 9.48 0.71
CA CYS A 76 -1.80 10.21 1.06
C CYS A 76 -2.95 9.27 1.50
N GLY A 77 -2.90 8.02 1.04
CA GLY A 77 -3.79 6.92 1.40
C GLY A 77 -3.08 5.81 2.20
N GLY A 78 -2.09 6.15 3.04
CA GLY A 78 -1.35 5.18 3.85
C GLY A 78 -2.22 4.33 4.78
N GLY A 79 -3.17 4.94 5.49
CA GLY A 79 -4.15 4.27 6.36
C GLY A 79 -5.06 3.28 5.61
N PRO A 80 -5.65 3.66 4.46
CA PRO A 80 -6.33 2.71 3.58
C PRO A 80 -5.47 1.51 3.18
N VAL A 81 -4.19 1.72 2.84
CA VAL A 81 -3.25 0.64 2.50
C VAL A 81 -3.03 -0.28 3.70
N VAL A 82 -2.71 0.28 4.88
CA VAL A 82 -2.53 -0.49 6.13
C VAL A 82 -3.78 -1.29 6.47
N SER A 83 -4.97 -0.68 6.37
CA SER A 83 -6.26 -1.34 6.65
C SER A 83 -6.50 -2.54 5.73
N ILE A 84 -6.21 -2.41 4.44
CA ILE A 84 -6.35 -3.49 3.46
C ILE A 84 -5.31 -4.59 3.70
N MET A 85 -4.06 -4.23 4.00
CA MET A 85 -3.04 -5.22 4.36
C MET A 85 -3.44 -6.03 5.60
N LEU A 86 -3.95 -5.37 6.66
CA LEU A 86 -4.47 -6.06 7.85
C LEU A 86 -5.62 -7.01 7.51
N THR A 87 -6.56 -6.55 6.68
CA THR A 87 -7.74 -7.34 6.26
C THR A 87 -7.30 -8.57 5.45
N CYS A 88 -6.48 -8.36 4.42
CA CYS A 88 -5.95 -9.41 3.57
C CYS A 88 -5.15 -10.46 4.37
N ARG A 89 -4.27 -10.02 5.27
CA ARG A 89 -3.48 -10.91 6.14
C ARG A 89 -4.38 -11.78 7.02
N THR A 90 -5.46 -11.20 7.55
CA THR A 90 -6.44 -11.90 8.38
C THR A 90 -7.22 -12.94 7.57
N LEU A 91 -7.60 -12.59 6.34
CA LEU A 91 -8.28 -13.49 5.40
C LEU A 91 -7.33 -14.47 4.66
N GLY A 92 -6.06 -14.54 5.06
CA GLY A 92 -5.08 -15.51 4.55
C GLY A 92 -4.35 -15.10 3.26
N ALA A 93 -4.61 -13.92 2.71
CA ALA A 93 -3.84 -13.36 1.59
C ALA A 93 -2.56 -12.69 2.12
N ARG A 94 -1.41 -13.34 1.85
CA ARG A 94 -0.10 -12.91 2.36
C ARG A 94 0.95 -12.72 1.27
N LYS A 95 0.64 -13.10 0.02
CA LYS A 95 1.56 -12.91 -1.09
C LYS A 95 1.33 -11.53 -1.67
N VAL A 96 2.42 -10.78 -1.83
CA VAL A 96 2.41 -9.44 -2.40
C VAL A 96 3.28 -9.46 -3.65
N VAL A 97 2.76 -8.88 -4.74
CA VAL A 97 3.54 -8.59 -5.95
C VAL A 97 3.46 -7.09 -6.20
N VAL A 98 4.62 -6.46 -6.25
CA VAL A 98 4.77 -5.07 -6.73
C VAL A 98 4.77 -5.15 -8.25
N LEU A 99 3.74 -4.61 -8.89
CA LEU A 99 3.56 -4.68 -10.34
C LEU A 99 4.40 -3.61 -11.04
N LYS A 100 4.40 -2.39 -10.49
CA LYS A 100 5.18 -1.26 -11.00
C LYS A 100 5.35 -0.20 -9.93
N SER A 101 6.46 0.51 -9.99
CA SER A 101 6.64 1.81 -9.34
C SER A 101 7.23 2.80 -10.33
N ALA A 102 6.89 4.07 -10.17
CA ALA A 102 7.36 5.18 -10.98
C ALA A 102 7.12 6.49 -10.22
N ASN A 103 7.67 7.60 -10.70
CA ASN A 103 7.26 8.94 -10.28
C ASN A 103 6.98 9.83 -11.50
N SER A 104 6.38 10.99 -11.27
CA SER A 104 6.02 11.92 -12.35
C SER A 104 7.23 12.34 -13.21
N GLY A 105 8.42 12.42 -12.62
CA GLY A 105 9.66 12.73 -13.34
C GLY A 105 10.14 11.63 -14.30
N ASP A 106 9.69 10.38 -14.13
CA ASP A 106 9.95 9.30 -15.09
C ASP A 106 9.16 9.49 -16.40
N VAL A 107 8.12 10.33 -16.38
CA VAL A 107 7.28 10.67 -17.54
C VAL A 107 7.64 12.04 -18.11
N THR A 108 7.78 13.05 -17.26
CA THR A 108 7.98 14.45 -17.70
C THR A 108 9.45 14.83 -17.89
N GLY A 109 10.37 14.12 -17.23
CA GLY A 109 11.79 14.49 -17.16
C GLY A 109 12.11 15.56 -16.10
N GLU A 110 11.11 16.21 -15.50
CA GLU A 110 11.28 17.17 -14.41
C GLU A 110 11.54 16.44 -13.09
N LYS A 111 12.65 16.75 -12.42
CA LYS A 111 13.15 15.96 -11.27
C LYS A 111 13.26 16.73 -9.95
N ASP A 112 12.92 18.01 -9.96
CA ASP A 112 13.04 18.86 -8.77
C ASP A 112 11.89 18.64 -7.77
N ARG A 113 10.71 18.29 -8.28
CA ARG A 113 9.49 18.10 -7.47
C ARG A 113 8.60 17.04 -8.11
N VAL A 114 8.71 15.81 -7.64
CA VAL A 114 7.97 14.67 -8.22
C VAL A 114 6.91 14.12 -7.27
N VAL A 115 5.93 13.39 -7.84
CA VAL A 115 4.97 12.59 -7.07
C VAL A 115 5.24 11.12 -7.35
N GLY A 116 5.34 10.32 -6.28
CA GLY A 116 5.61 8.88 -6.33
C GLY A 116 4.35 8.04 -6.55
N TYR A 117 4.49 6.92 -7.27
CA TYR A 117 3.40 6.01 -7.60
C TYR A 117 3.84 4.54 -7.44
N MET A 118 2.91 3.70 -7.00
CA MET A 118 3.07 2.25 -6.96
C MET A 118 1.76 1.54 -7.27
N ALA A 119 1.87 0.45 -8.03
CA ALA A 119 0.83 -0.55 -8.20
C ALA A 119 1.30 -1.87 -7.59
N GLY A 120 0.46 -2.48 -6.74
CA GLY A 120 0.73 -3.76 -6.11
C GLY A 120 -0.54 -4.59 -5.93
N ALA A 121 -0.38 -5.91 -5.84
CA ALA A 121 -1.48 -6.85 -5.66
C ALA A 121 -1.19 -7.79 -4.49
N ILE A 122 -2.19 -8.02 -3.65
CA ILE A 122 -2.14 -8.98 -2.54
C ILE A 122 -3.08 -10.14 -2.86
N PHE A 123 -2.60 -11.38 -2.76
CA PHE A 123 -3.39 -12.56 -3.12
C PHE A 123 -3.16 -13.74 -2.17
N THR A 124 -4.13 -14.66 -2.17
CA THR A 124 -4.01 -15.94 -1.49
C THR A 124 -3.11 -16.87 -2.30
N SER A 125 -2.31 -17.71 -1.64
CA SER A 125 -1.56 -18.76 -2.33
C SER A 125 -2.49 -19.89 -2.75
N SER A 126 -3.35 -19.67 -3.75
CA SER A 126 -4.13 -20.72 -4.40
C SER A 126 -3.52 -21.05 -5.77
N GLY A 127 -2.35 -21.69 -5.75
CA GLY A 127 -1.85 -22.53 -6.86
C GLY A 127 -1.90 -22.00 -8.30
N ARG A 128 -1.82 -20.68 -8.53
CA ARG A 128 -1.71 -20.12 -9.88
C ARG A 128 -0.57 -19.11 -9.97
N ASP A 129 0.08 -19.16 -11.13
CA ASP A 129 1.27 -18.42 -11.53
C ASP A 129 1.20 -16.94 -11.12
N PRO A 130 2.20 -16.38 -10.40
CA PRO A 130 2.27 -14.96 -10.09
C PRO A 130 2.43 -14.05 -11.33
N HIS A 131 2.64 -14.61 -12.51
CA HIS A 131 2.70 -13.91 -13.78
C HIS A 131 1.66 -14.45 -14.78
N PRO A 132 0.38 -14.02 -14.69
CA PRO A 132 -0.56 -14.29 -15.79
C PRO A 132 -0.04 -13.60 -17.05
N LYS A 133 0.18 -14.41 -18.11
CA LYS A 133 0.57 -13.93 -19.45
C LYS A 133 -0.44 -12.95 -20.02
#